data_AF-O86446-F1
#
_entry.id   AF-O86446-F1
#
_cell.length_a   1.000
_cell.length_b   1.000
_cell.length_c   1.000
_cell.angle_alpha   90.00
_cell.angle_beta   90.00
_cell.angle_gamma   90.00
#
_symmetry.space_group_name_H-M   'P 1'
#
loop_
_entity.id
_entity.type
_entity.pdbx_description
1 polymer ?
#
loop_
_entity_poly.entity_id
_entity_poly.type
_entity_poly.pdbx_seq_one_letter_code
_entity_poly.pdbx_strand_id
1 'polypeptide(L)'
;IFGDDSCLQSGGGTLGHPWGNAPGATANRVALEACVQARNEGRNLMREGGDVIREACKWSPELAVACELWKEIKFEFESMDTV
;
A
#
# COMPACT_ATOMS: atom_id res chain seq x y z
N ILE A 1 -0.89 -8.71 -8.90
CA ILE A 1 -2.23 -8.76 -9.54
C ILE A 1 -2.22 -7.98 -10.85
N PHE A 2 -2.22 -6.64 -10.85
CA PHE A 2 -2.50 -5.84 -12.06
C PHE A 2 -1.29 -5.43 -12.92
N GLY A 3 -0.07 -5.41 -12.36
CA GLY A 3 1.11 -4.97 -13.11
C GLY A 3 1.19 -3.44 -13.27
N ASP A 4 2.07 -2.98 -14.18
CA ASP A 4 2.41 -1.56 -14.34
C ASP A 4 1.30 -0.73 -15.01
N ASP A 5 0.61 -1.30 -16.01
CA ASP A 5 -0.44 -0.60 -16.77
C ASP A 5 -1.78 -0.63 -16.03
N SER A 6 -1.79 -0.06 -14.83
CA SER A 6 -2.97 0.00 -13.97
C SER A 6 -3.08 1.33 -13.23
N CYS A 7 -4.30 1.66 -12.81
CA CYS A 7 -4.57 2.80 -11.94
C CYS A 7 -5.05 2.27 -10.58
N LEU A 8 -4.27 2.52 -9.53
CA LEU A 8 -4.64 2.18 -8.15
C LEU A 8 -5.26 3.43 -7.49
N GLN A 9 -6.56 3.37 -7.19
CA GLN A 9 -7.30 4.50 -6.64
C GLN A 9 -7.46 4.39 -5.12
N SER A 10 -6.81 5.30 -4.38
CA SER A 10 -6.92 5.39 -2.92
C SER A 10 -7.78 6.58 -2.51
N GLY A 11 -9.12 6.44 -2.56
CA GLY A 11 -10.05 7.49 -2.10
C GLY A 11 -9.99 7.68 -0.58
N GLY A 12 -10.68 6.81 0.16
CA GLY A 12 -10.65 6.82 1.64
C GLY A 12 -9.23 6.67 2.20
N GLY A 13 -8.37 5.89 1.54
CA GLY A 13 -6.95 5.72 1.90
C GLY A 13 -6.06 6.95 1.69
N THR A 14 -6.56 8.03 1.09
CA THR A 14 -5.86 9.33 1.02
C THR A 14 -6.51 10.35 1.94
N LEU A 15 -7.83 10.54 1.80
CA LEU A 15 -8.58 11.57 2.53
C LEU A 15 -8.69 11.25 4.03
N GLY A 16 -8.61 9.97 4.40
CA GLY A 16 -8.66 9.51 5.79
C GLY A 16 -7.31 9.54 6.50
N HIS A 17 -6.22 9.99 5.86
CA HIS A 17 -4.92 10.06 6.51
C HIS A 17 -4.93 11.09 7.66
N PRO A 18 -4.41 10.77 8.86
CA PRO A 18 -4.49 11.64 10.04
C PRO A 18 -3.86 13.03 9.86
N TRP A 19 -2.90 13.15 8.94
CA TRP A 19 -2.21 14.42 8.64
C TRP A 19 -2.75 15.12 7.38
N GLY A 20 -3.91 14.68 6.88
CA GLY A 20 -4.58 15.27 5.72
C GLY A 20 -4.13 14.70 4.37
N ASN A 21 -4.68 15.29 3.31
CA ASN A 21 -4.64 14.71 1.95
C ASN A 21 -3.23 14.59 1.36
N ALA A 22 -2.38 15.62 1.52
CA ALA A 22 -1.05 15.59 0.93
C ALA A 22 -0.14 14.52 1.56
N PRO A 23 -0.11 14.36 2.90
CA PRO A 23 0.54 13.20 3.53
C PRO A 23 -0.08 11.86 3.11
N GLY A 24 -1.40 11.76 3.01
CA GLY A 24 -2.05 10.54 2.52
C GLY A 24 -1.64 10.18 1.09
N ALA A 25 -1.53 11.15 0.20
CA ALA A 25 -1.05 10.94 -1.17
C ALA A 25 0.43 10.52 -1.18
N THR A 26 1.24 11.11 -0.30
CA THR A 26 2.66 10.77 -0.11
C THR A 26 2.81 9.32 0.36
N ALA A 27 2.03 8.88 1.35
CA ALA A 27 2.05 7.50 1.83
C ALA A 27 1.74 6.48 0.72
N ASN A 28 0.69 6.73 -0.08
CA ASN A 28 0.34 5.88 -1.21
C ASN A 28 1.46 5.82 -2.26
N ARG A 29 2.09 6.98 -2.56
CA ARG A 29 3.18 7.05 -3.54
C ARG A 29 4.41 6.30 -3.08
N VAL A 30 4.83 6.49 -1.82
CA VAL A 30 5.98 5.80 -1.24
C VAL A 30 5.76 4.28 -1.22
N ALA A 31 4.59 3.82 -0.79
CA ALA A 31 4.26 2.40 -0.78
C ALA A 31 4.35 1.79 -2.19
N LEU A 32 3.82 2.48 -3.21
CA LEU A 32 3.86 2.03 -4.59
C LEU A 32 5.29 1.94 -5.14
N GLU A 33 6.08 3.01 -4.98
CA GLU A 33 7.46 3.04 -5.48
C GLU A 33 8.35 2.01 -4.80
N ALA A 34 8.20 1.81 -3.48
CA ALA A 34 8.91 0.76 -2.74
C ALA A 34 8.55 -0.64 -3.27
N CYS A 35 7.27 -0.90 -3.56
CA CYS A 35 6.84 -2.16 -4.17
C CYS A 35 7.41 -2.36 -5.58
N VAL A 36 7.41 -1.31 -6.40
CA VAL A 36 7.95 -1.37 -7.77
C VAL A 36 9.45 -1.62 -7.74
N GLN A 37 10.20 -0.92 -6.89
CA GLN A 37 11.63 -1.16 -6.72
C GLN A 37 11.91 -2.61 -6.29
N ALA A 38 11.26 -3.08 -5.22
CA ALA A 38 11.44 -4.44 -4.71
C ALA A 38 11.13 -5.49 -5.78
N ARG A 39 10.05 -5.30 -6.57
CA ARG A 39 9.72 -6.19 -7.69
C ARG A 39 10.83 -6.17 -8.76
N ASN A 40 11.32 -5.00 -9.14
CA ASN A 40 12.34 -4.85 -10.17
C ASN A 40 13.69 -5.45 -9.72
N GLU A 41 13.96 -5.48 -8.41
CA GLU A 41 15.10 -6.18 -7.79
C GLU A 41 14.88 -7.69 -7.63
N GLY A 42 13.75 -8.23 -8.12
CA GLY A 42 13.46 -9.66 -8.15
C GLY A 42 12.80 -10.22 -6.89
N ARG A 43 12.35 -9.38 -5.95
CA ARG A 43 11.64 -9.84 -4.74
C ARG A 43 10.24 -10.36 -5.07
N ASN A 44 9.78 -11.36 -4.31
CA ASN A 44 8.44 -11.91 -4.48
C ASN A 44 7.42 -11.16 -3.61
N LEU A 45 6.74 -10.17 -4.20
CA LEU A 45 5.79 -9.33 -3.48
C LEU A 45 4.63 -10.10 -2.82
N MET A 46 4.23 -11.26 -3.34
CA MET A 46 3.16 -12.07 -2.72
C MET A 46 3.57 -12.63 -1.35
N ARG A 47 4.88 -12.85 -1.15
CA ARG A 47 5.43 -13.39 0.11
C ARG A 47 6.05 -12.30 0.97
N GLU A 48 6.64 -11.30 0.33
CA GLU A 48 7.53 -10.32 0.97
C GLU A 48 6.94 -8.90 1.02
N GLY A 49 5.76 -8.66 0.44
CA GLY A 49 5.19 -7.31 0.32
C GLY A 49 5.00 -6.60 1.66
N GLY A 50 4.62 -7.32 2.70
CA GLY A 50 4.51 -6.77 4.06
C GLY A 50 5.85 -6.25 4.59
N ASP A 51 6.95 -6.93 4.30
CA ASP A 51 8.29 -6.51 4.74
C ASP A 51 8.79 -5.32 3.93
N VAL A 52 8.53 -5.28 2.61
CA VAL A 52 8.82 -4.10 1.77
C VAL A 52 8.19 -2.84 2.35
N ILE A 53 6.89 -2.92 2.71
CA ILE A 53 6.17 -1.78 3.30
C ILE A 53 6.75 -1.40 4.66
N ARG A 54 7.02 -2.38 5.54
CA ARG A 54 7.62 -2.09 6.87
C ARG A 54 8.99 -1.45 6.77
N GLU A 55 9.83 -1.85 5.81
CA GLU A 55 11.12 -1.19 5.56
C GLU A 55 10.93 0.25 5.08
N ALA A 56 9.95 0.51 4.20
CA ALA A 56 9.63 1.86 3.75
C ALA A 56 9.13 2.77 4.89
N CYS A 57 8.34 2.22 5.83
CA CYS A 57 7.88 2.95 7.02
C CYS A 57 9.03 3.49 7.90
N LYS A 58 10.23 2.90 7.83
CA LYS A 58 11.38 3.36 8.65
C LYS A 58 11.88 4.75 8.24
N TRP A 59 11.62 5.16 7.00
CA TRP A 59 12.10 6.44 6.46
C TRP A 59 10.99 7.34 5.91
N SER A 60 9.76 6.84 5.69
CA SER A 60 8.59 7.68 5.42
C SER A 60 7.63 7.71 6.62
N PRO A 61 7.56 8.84 7.35
CA PRO A 61 6.65 8.97 8.47
C PRO A 61 5.17 8.96 8.04
N GLU A 62 4.85 9.49 6.86
CA GLU A 62 3.48 9.46 6.30
C GLU A 62 3.02 8.02 6.08
N LEU A 63 3.88 7.18 5.47
CA LEU A 63 3.56 5.77 5.28
C LEU A 63 3.45 5.04 6.63
N ALA A 64 4.33 5.32 7.59
CA ALA A 64 4.26 4.71 8.91
C ALA A 64 2.92 4.97 9.62
N VAL A 65 2.43 6.22 9.57
CA VAL A 65 1.13 6.59 10.14
C VAL A 65 -0.02 5.93 9.42
N ALA A 66 0.00 5.90 8.09
CA ALA A 66 -1.00 5.20 7.28
C ALA A 66 -1.06 3.70 7.64
N CYS A 67 0.10 3.05 7.75
CA CYS A 67 0.20 1.63 8.10
C CYS A 67 -0.35 1.37 9.51
N GLU A 68 -0.02 2.20 10.50
CA GLU A 68 -0.53 2.01 11.86
C GLU A 68 -2.06 2.14 11.92
N LEU A 69 -2.62 3.10 11.17
CA LEU A 69 -4.06 3.33 11.12
C LEU A 69 -4.85 2.17 10.51
N TRP A 70 -4.36 1.58 9.41
CA TRP A 70 -5.13 0.63 8.61
C TRP A 70 -4.67 -0.83 8.68
N LYS A 71 -3.64 -1.17 9.48
CA LYS A 71 -3.04 -2.53 9.54
C LYS A 71 -4.01 -3.68 9.81
N GLU A 72 -5.09 -3.44 10.57
CA GLU A 72 -6.08 -4.47 10.92
C GLU A 72 -7.26 -4.54 9.93
N ILE A 73 -7.36 -3.59 9.00
CA ILE A 73 -8.49 -3.52 8.07
C ILE A 73 -8.32 -4.56 6.96
N LYS A 74 -9.24 -5.53 6.92
CA LYS A 74 -9.34 -6.57 5.88
C LYS A 74 -10.78 -6.74 5.44
N PHE A 75 -10.97 -7.16 4.19
CA PHE A 75 -12.27 -7.47 3.63
C PHE A 75 -12.30 -8.96 3.28
N GLU A 76 -12.85 -9.77 4.18
CA GLU A 76 -12.92 -11.23 4.05
C GLU A 76 -14.39 -11.65 3.94
N PHE A 77 -14.86 -11.78 2.69
CA PHE A 77 -16.22 -12.18 2.36
C PHE A 77 -16.18 -13.19 1.20
N GLU A 78 -17.20 -14.04 1.12
CA GLU A 78 -17.35 -14.97 0.01
C GLU A 78 -17.69 -14.22 -1.29
N SER A 79 -16.99 -14.55 -2.38
CA SER A 79 -17.28 -13.99 -3.70
C SER A 79 -18.55 -14.64 -4.27
N MET A 80 -19.53 -13.81 -4.64
CA MET A 80 -20.78 -14.31 -5.22
C MET A 80 -20.62 -14.81 -6.66
N ASP A 81 -19.70 -14.22 -7.41
CA ASP A 81 -19.37 -14.63 -8.78
C ASP A 81 -18.07 -15.43 -8.75
N THR A 82 -18.14 -16.70 -9.16
CA THR A 82 -17.02 -17.67 -9.18
C THR A 82 -17.00 -18.38 -10.53
N VAL A 83 -15.82 -18.87 -10.94
CA VAL A 83 -15.61 -19.63 -12.20
C VAL A 83 -16.43 -20.93 -12.25
#